data_AF-A0A1Q7I432-F1
#
_entry.id   AF-A0A1Q7I432-F1
#
_cell.length_a   1.000
_cell.length_b   1.000
_cell.length_c   1.000
_cell.angle_alpha   90.00
_cell.angle_beta   90.00
_cell.angle_gamma   90.00
#
_symmetry.space_group_name_H-M   'P 1'
#
loop_
_entity.id
_entity.type
_entity.pdbx_description
1 polymer ?
#
loop_
_entity_poly.entity_id
_entity_poly.type
_entity_poly.pdbx_seq_one_letter_code
_entity_poly.pdbx_strand_id
1 'polypeptide(L)'
;MLKVTRDLMLPTAITGSYPRPLWFDESLDGRSFKAALGDSMFREQYLDAVACVINAQEAAGLDIVTDGDSRFDLAVGGKSWFFYPIERLGGIEGHRDTSRGWMQRHGLRPGKILWEVQEAYQPAVVKHRLTRGPLEYTALWKVAQRLTDKPVKFGAICAPALASMLWDEHYRDDKKLINDLSDIMNAEFRELAAAGCPLIQVEEPPHHGRTTRPDCTDADLEFLTEAFNRQLVGVDAEIWVHTCWGNPNQQRVYWEPLRARAAVSAAARRRRHHLRVRQQRWQGPAALCEVPHRQEDRDRRGQPLQHRRGAARARRPAHPESARVHPARAAGDHHRLRLRPRRAEPPDRVLQVRGARGGHQHRAARARPARGSRARRRSDALVRVPSVMQASR
;
A
#
# COMPACT_ATOMS: atom_id res chain seq x y z
N MET A 1 -9.35 8.85 -5.60
CA MET A 1 -9.30 9.34 -7.01
C MET A 1 -7.84 9.69 -7.30
N LEU A 2 -7.36 9.78 -8.54
CA LEU A 2 -6.01 10.33 -8.74
C LEU A 2 -6.02 11.82 -8.34
N LYS A 3 -5.16 12.17 -7.39
CA LYS A 3 -4.96 13.52 -6.85
C LYS A 3 -3.53 13.98 -7.09
N VAL A 4 -2.55 13.13 -6.76
CA VAL A 4 -1.11 13.40 -6.91
C VAL A 4 -0.65 13.03 -8.32
N THR A 5 -1.01 11.84 -8.80
CA THR A 5 -0.48 11.29 -10.06
C THR A 5 -1.25 11.69 -11.32
N ARG A 6 -2.29 12.55 -11.18
CA ARG A 6 -3.26 12.85 -12.25
C ARG A 6 -2.61 13.33 -13.55
N ASP A 7 -1.64 14.23 -13.43
CA ASP A 7 -1.03 14.95 -14.54
C ASP A 7 0.47 14.58 -14.72
N LEU A 8 0.93 13.53 -14.03
CA LEU A 8 2.30 13.02 -14.08
C LEU A 8 2.41 11.82 -15.06
N MET A 9 3.43 11.83 -15.90
CA MET A 9 3.74 10.69 -16.78
C MET A 9 4.84 9.82 -16.16
N LEU A 10 4.50 8.56 -15.83
CA LEU A 10 5.40 7.60 -15.16
C LEU A 10 5.99 8.12 -13.82
N PRO A 11 5.14 8.59 -12.87
CA PRO A 11 5.61 9.15 -11.60
C PRO A 11 6.43 8.14 -10.80
N THR A 12 7.53 8.63 -10.22
CA THR A 12 8.54 7.86 -9.52
C THR A 12 8.42 7.98 -8.00
N ALA A 13 8.54 6.84 -7.31
CA ALA A 13 8.45 6.73 -5.86
C ALA A 13 9.14 5.42 -5.39
N ILE A 14 9.62 5.38 -4.15
CA ILE A 14 9.94 4.12 -3.46
C ILE A 14 8.68 3.52 -2.80
N THR A 15 8.77 2.28 -2.31
CA THR A 15 7.65 1.63 -1.61
C THR A 15 7.27 2.38 -0.33
N GLY A 16 8.23 2.59 0.58
CA GLY A 16 8.01 3.11 1.93
C GLY A 16 9.37 3.16 2.63
N SER A 17 9.64 2.17 3.48
CA SER A 17 10.87 2.02 4.27
C SER A 17 12.17 2.34 3.52
N TYR A 18 13.06 3.05 4.23
CA TYR A 18 14.43 3.38 3.82
C TYR A 18 15.43 2.83 4.85
N PRO A 19 16.69 2.52 4.50
CA PRO A 19 17.71 2.16 5.49
C PRO A 19 17.87 3.24 6.56
N ARG A 20 17.49 2.92 7.80
CA ARG A 20 17.59 3.82 8.96
C ARG A 20 19.07 4.16 9.24
N PRO A 21 19.46 5.44 9.40
CA PRO A 21 20.84 5.82 9.68
C PRO A 21 21.37 5.21 10.99
N LEU A 22 22.63 4.78 11.01
CA LEU A 22 23.24 4.11 12.17
C LEU A 22 23.40 5.00 13.42
N TRP A 23 23.28 6.31 13.27
CA TRP A 23 23.29 7.29 14.36
C TRP A 23 21.89 7.64 14.88
N PHE A 24 20.83 7.14 14.23
CA PHE A 24 19.47 7.22 14.77
C PHE A 24 19.18 5.92 15.51
N ASP A 25 19.54 5.86 16.78
CA ASP A 25 19.37 4.70 17.67
C ASP A 25 18.17 4.83 18.62
N GLU A 26 17.70 6.05 18.90
CA GLU A 26 16.53 6.34 19.72
C GLU A 26 15.23 5.69 19.23
N SER A 27 14.49 5.03 20.13
CA SER A 27 13.27 4.27 19.78
C SER A 27 12.02 4.87 20.44
N LEU A 28 10.85 4.49 19.93
CA LEU A 28 9.57 4.84 20.55
C LEU A 28 9.26 3.94 21.74
N ASP A 29 9.60 2.66 21.70
CA ASP A 29 9.43 1.73 22.82
C ASP A 29 7.98 1.74 23.36
N GLY A 30 7.01 1.68 22.44
CA GLY A 30 5.58 1.80 22.71
C GLY A 30 5.05 3.22 23.02
N ARG A 31 5.90 4.22 23.31
CA ARG A 31 5.46 5.60 23.58
C ARG A 31 4.80 6.24 22.35
N SER A 32 3.84 7.14 22.56
CA SER A 32 3.21 7.85 21.44
C SER A 32 4.22 8.76 20.73
N PHE A 33 4.03 8.98 19.42
CA PHE A 33 4.96 9.80 18.64
C PHE A 33 5.03 11.23 19.16
N LYS A 34 3.90 11.84 19.56
CA LYS A 34 3.91 13.18 20.19
C LYS A 34 4.59 13.21 21.56
N ALA A 35 4.55 12.13 22.34
CA ALA A 35 5.29 12.04 23.60
C ALA A 35 6.80 11.93 23.35
N ALA A 36 7.21 11.10 22.38
CA ALA A 36 8.60 10.97 21.97
C ALA A 36 9.19 12.28 21.41
N LEU A 37 8.40 13.08 20.68
CA LEU A 37 8.80 14.42 20.22
C LEU A 37 9.03 15.44 21.35
N GLY A 38 8.73 15.12 22.60
CA GLY A 38 9.09 15.89 23.80
C GLY A 38 10.45 15.51 24.39
N ASP A 39 11.01 14.36 24.03
CA ASP A 39 12.39 13.99 24.32
C ASP A 39 13.33 14.68 23.33
N SER A 40 14.46 15.24 23.79
CA SER A 40 15.37 15.98 22.92
C SER A 40 16.15 15.10 21.95
N MET A 41 16.63 13.93 22.39
CA MET A 41 17.49 13.07 21.57
C MET A 41 16.66 12.38 20.48
N PHE A 42 15.52 11.77 20.85
CA PHE A 42 14.61 11.17 19.88
C PHE A 42 14.14 12.22 18.86
N ARG A 43 13.79 13.42 19.32
CA ARG A 43 13.33 14.50 18.45
C ARG A 43 14.39 14.92 17.45
N GLU A 44 15.63 15.12 17.89
CA GLU A 44 16.74 15.52 17.03
C GLU A 44 17.04 14.42 15.99
N GLN A 45 17.31 13.20 16.45
CA GLN A 45 17.63 12.07 15.58
C GLN A 45 16.50 11.73 14.58
N TYR A 46 15.22 11.74 15.01
CA TYR A 46 14.08 11.48 14.12
C TYR A 46 13.94 12.55 13.03
N LEU A 47 14.06 13.83 13.40
CA LEU A 47 13.90 14.92 12.44
C LEU A 47 15.01 14.94 11.40
N ASP A 48 16.25 14.74 11.83
CA ASP A 48 17.40 14.66 10.94
C ASP A 48 17.33 13.40 10.06
N ALA A 49 16.89 12.26 10.60
CA ALA A 49 16.75 11.03 9.82
C ALA A 49 15.73 11.18 8.69
N VAL A 50 14.54 11.72 8.99
CA VAL A 50 13.51 12.00 7.98
C VAL A 50 14.01 13.05 6.98
N ALA A 51 14.71 14.10 7.41
CA ALA A 51 15.29 15.09 6.52
C ALA A 51 16.36 14.49 5.58
N CYS A 52 17.29 13.68 6.08
CA CYS A 52 18.27 12.97 5.27
C CYS A 52 17.62 12.02 4.24
N VAL A 53 16.60 11.27 4.67
CA VAL A 53 15.85 10.33 3.82
C VAL A 53 15.07 11.06 2.72
N ILE A 54 14.44 12.19 3.03
CA ILE A 54 13.75 13.03 2.05
C ILE A 54 14.76 13.64 1.06
N ASN A 55 15.82 14.29 1.57
CA ASN A 55 16.87 14.89 0.73
C ASN A 55 17.51 13.86 -0.23
N ALA A 56 17.74 12.62 0.21
CA ALA A 56 18.25 11.56 -0.65
C ALA A 56 17.26 11.15 -1.75
N GLN A 57 15.95 11.07 -1.44
CA GLN A 57 14.90 10.81 -2.43
C GLN A 57 14.76 11.97 -3.42
N GLU A 58 14.91 13.22 -2.97
CA GLU A 58 14.83 14.40 -3.84
C GLU A 58 16.04 14.52 -4.77
N ALA A 59 17.25 14.30 -4.27
CA ALA A 59 18.48 14.27 -5.06
C ALA A 59 18.51 13.10 -6.07
N ALA A 60 17.83 11.99 -5.75
CA ALA A 60 17.58 10.89 -6.70
C ALA A 60 16.51 11.22 -7.76
N GLY A 61 15.87 12.40 -7.69
CA GLY A 61 14.91 12.88 -8.68
C GLY A 61 13.48 12.34 -8.53
N LEU A 62 13.13 11.75 -7.39
CA LEU A 62 11.78 11.16 -7.21
C LEU A 62 10.67 12.22 -7.23
N ASP A 63 9.54 11.92 -7.87
CA ASP A 63 8.35 12.79 -7.90
C ASP A 63 7.59 12.79 -6.57
N ILE A 64 7.56 11.63 -5.89
CA ILE A 64 6.81 11.38 -4.67
C ILE A 64 7.75 10.73 -3.66
N VAL A 65 7.84 11.30 -2.46
CA VAL A 65 8.78 10.88 -1.41
C VAL A 65 8.04 10.30 -0.20
N THR A 66 8.79 9.76 0.76
CA THR A 66 8.29 9.10 1.98
C THR A 66 9.12 9.52 3.19
N ASP A 67 8.63 9.24 4.40
CA ASP A 67 9.39 9.38 5.65
C ASP A 67 10.42 8.25 5.85
N GLY A 68 10.57 7.33 4.89
CA GLY A 68 11.36 6.10 5.01
C GLY A 68 10.87 5.14 6.09
N ASP A 69 9.62 5.27 6.53
CA ASP A 69 9.08 4.63 7.73
C ASP A 69 9.94 4.83 8.98
N SER A 70 10.63 5.99 9.09
CA SER A 70 11.58 6.32 10.19
C SER A 70 10.98 6.27 11.61
N ARG A 71 9.65 6.14 11.73
CA ARG A 71 8.92 5.86 12.99
C ARG A 71 9.06 4.43 13.51
N PHE A 72 9.72 3.55 12.77
CA PHE A 72 9.93 2.16 13.15
C PHE A 72 11.23 2.00 13.96
N ASP A 73 11.07 1.41 15.14
CA ASP A 73 12.16 1.11 16.08
C ASP A 73 13.12 0.05 15.52
N LEU A 74 14.35 0.01 16.04
CA LEU A 74 15.43 -0.88 15.56
C LEU A 74 15.23 -2.34 15.96
N ALA A 75 14.21 -2.98 15.39
CA ALA A 75 13.81 -4.34 15.73
C ALA A 75 14.10 -5.37 14.63
N VAL A 76 14.44 -6.59 15.06
CA VAL A 76 14.77 -7.74 14.21
C VAL A 76 13.64 -8.04 13.21
N GLY A 77 14.02 -8.42 11.98
CA GLY A 77 13.12 -8.98 10.97
C GLY A 77 12.06 -8.02 10.37
N GLY A 78 11.96 -6.79 10.86
CA GLY A 78 10.88 -5.85 10.51
C GLY A 78 9.69 -5.87 11.49
N LYS A 79 9.89 -6.36 12.73
CA LYS A 79 8.86 -6.40 13.79
C LYS A 79 8.04 -5.12 13.89
N SER A 80 8.71 -3.97 13.89
CA SER A 80 8.13 -2.62 14.04
C SER A 80 7.02 -2.28 13.04
N TRP A 81 6.98 -2.92 11.86
CA TRP A 81 5.90 -2.76 10.88
C TRP A 81 4.53 -3.23 11.42
N PHE A 82 4.54 -4.32 12.19
CA PHE A 82 3.37 -4.78 12.95
C PHE A 82 3.28 -4.05 14.30
N PHE A 83 4.41 -3.83 14.96
CA PHE A 83 4.42 -3.43 16.37
C PHE A 83 4.13 -1.95 16.61
N TYR A 84 4.48 -1.05 15.67
CA TYR A 84 4.09 0.36 15.76
C TYR A 84 2.58 0.52 16.01
N PRO A 85 1.67 -0.11 15.22
CA PRO A 85 0.26 -0.06 15.56
C PRO A 85 -0.12 -0.89 16.79
N ILE A 86 0.39 -2.12 16.96
CA ILE A 86 -0.01 -3.02 18.08
C ILE A 86 0.19 -2.36 19.45
N GLU A 87 1.35 -1.75 19.70
CA GLU A 87 1.69 -1.08 20.97
C GLU A 87 0.77 0.11 21.30
N ARG A 88 0.05 0.61 20.29
CA ARG A 88 -0.80 1.81 20.35
C ARG A 88 -2.29 1.45 20.18
N LEU A 89 -2.66 0.18 20.35
CA LEU A 89 -4.04 -0.30 20.47
C LEU A 89 -4.40 -0.57 21.94
N GLY A 90 -5.59 -0.15 22.35
CA GLY A 90 -6.18 -0.60 23.62
C GLY A 90 -6.84 -1.99 23.48
N GLY A 91 -7.00 -2.70 24.59
CA GLY A 91 -7.59 -4.05 24.65
C GLY A 91 -6.60 -5.21 24.54
N ILE A 92 -5.30 -4.89 24.49
CA ILE A 92 -4.17 -5.82 24.44
C ILE A 92 -3.51 -5.93 25.82
N GLU A 93 -3.21 -7.15 26.27
CA GLU A 93 -2.49 -7.39 27.53
C GLU A 93 -1.53 -8.59 27.40
N GLY A 94 -0.22 -8.34 27.43
CA GLY A 94 0.81 -9.39 27.34
C GLY A 94 0.99 -9.97 25.93
N HIS A 95 1.77 -11.05 25.86
CA HIS A 95 2.25 -11.65 24.60
C HIS A 95 2.29 -13.19 24.66
N ARG A 96 2.61 -13.82 23.52
CA ARG A 96 2.92 -15.24 23.36
C ARG A 96 4.21 -15.41 22.56
N ASP A 97 5.00 -16.43 22.89
CA ASP A 97 6.29 -16.69 22.22
C ASP A 97 6.17 -17.04 20.73
N THR A 98 5.00 -17.49 20.26
CA THR A 98 4.80 -17.88 18.85
C THR A 98 3.44 -17.49 18.28
N SER A 99 3.41 -17.11 17.00
CA SER A 99 2.18 -16.84 16.25
C SER A 99 1.37 -18.11 15.97
N ARG A 100 0.08 -18.09 16.30
CA ARG A 100 -0.83 -19.24 16.24
C ARG A 100 -0.84 -19.90 14.85
N GLY A 101 -0.24 -21.09 14.76
CA GLY A 101 -0.17 -21.88 13.52
C GLY A 101 0.68 -21.30 12.39
N TRP A 102 1.36 -20.16 12.58
CA TRP A 102 2.25 -19.60 11.55
C TRP A 102 3.52 -20.45 11.40
N MET A 103 4.18 -20.76 12.53
CA MET A 103 5.34 -21.65 12.59
C MET A 103 5.06 -22.99 11.88
N GLN A 104 3.93 -23.62 12.20
CA GLN A 104 3.49 -24.88 11.60
C GLN A 104 3.23 -24.76 10.09
N ARG A 105 2.53 -23.69 9.65
CA ARG A 105 2.22 -23.46 8.23
C ARG A 105 3.47 -23.28 7.36
N HIS A 106 4.51 -22.67 7.90
CA HIS A 106 5.77 -22.41 7.19
C HIS A 106 6.85 -23.47 7.47
N GLY A 107 6.52 -24.58 8.17
CA GLY A 107 7.45 -25.67 8.47
C GLY A 107 8.66 -25.24 9.32
N LEU A 108 8.50 -24.18 10.10
CA LEU A 108 9.57 -23.60 10.90
C LEU A 108 9.83 -24.44 12.16
N ARG A 109 11.09 -24.47 12.57
CA ARG A 109 11.61 -25.20 13.73
C ARG A 109 12.85 -24.47 14.28
N PRO A 110 13.26 -24.69 15.54
CA PRO A 110 14.49 -24.14 16.10
C PRO A 110 15.72 -24.37 15.20
N GLY A 111 16.65 -23.42 15.18
CA GLY A 111 17.77 -23.41 14.22
C GLY A 111 17.36 -22.99 12.80
N LYS A 112 16.24 -22.27 12.67
CA LYS A 112 15.87 -21.50 11.48
C LYS A 112 15.76 -20.05 11.90
N ILE A 113 16.45 -19.16 11.20
CA ILE A 113 16.39 -17.71 11.46
C ILE A 113 14.95 -17.15 11.46
N LEU A 114 14.03 -17.66 10.63
CA LEU A 114 12.61 -17.24 10.67
C LEU A 114 11.83 -17.75 11.90
N TRP A 115 12.32 -18.78 12.59
CA TRP A 115 11.80 -19.21 13.89
C TRP A 115 12.27 -18.23 14.98
N GLU A 116 13.57 -17.97 15.04
CA GLU A 116 14.20 -17.02 15.99
C GLU A 116 13.64 -15.60 15.86
N VAL A 117 13.41 -15.13 14.62
CA VAL A 117 12.71 -13.86 14.34
C VAL A 117 11.30 -13.86 14.93
N GLN A 118 10.56 -14.96 14.84
CA GLN A 118 9.19 -15.05 15.35
C GLN A 118 9.14 -15.16 16.89
N GLU A 119 10.13 -15.76 17.53
CA GLU A 119 10.31 -15.72 18.99
C GLU A 119 10.63 -14.31 19.48
N ALA A 120 11.42 -13.53 18.72
CA ALA A 120 11.68 -12.12 19.02
C ALA A 120 10.46 -11.20 18.77
N TYR A 121 9.51 -11.62 17.93
CA TYR A 121 8.29 -10.84 17.66
C TYR A 121 7.35 -10.80 18.87
N GLN A 122 7.17 -11.89 19.62
CA GLN A 122 6.26 -11.95 20.78
C GLN A 122 4.82 -11.41 20.48
N PRO A 123 4.04 -12.05 19.59
CA PRO A 123 2.66 -11.68 19.25
C PRO A 123 1.78 -11.30 20.46
N ALA A 124 1.11 -10.16 20.36
CA ALA A 124 0.40 -9.55 21.47
C ALA A 124 -1.01 -10.15 21.67
N VAL A 125 -1.44 -10.33 22.92
CA VAL A 125 -2.71 -11.01 23.26
C VAL A 125 -3.85 -10.02 23.37
N VAL A 126 -4.93 -10.27 22.61
CA VAL A 126 -6.17 -9.49 22.65
C VAL A 126 -7.09 -10.07 23.71
N LYS A 127 -7.22 -9.37 24.85
CA LYS A 127 -8.06 -9.77 26.00
C LYS A 127 -9.44 -9.12 25.97
N HIS A 128 -9.51 -7.88 25.50
CA HIS A 128 -10.73 -7.07 25.46
C HIS A 128 -11.00 -6.61 24.03
N ARG A 129 -12.16 -5.97 23.81
CA ARG A 129 -12.46 -5.34 22.52
C ARG A 129 -11.38 -4.30 22.21
N LEU A 130 -10.81 -4.36 21.00
CA LEU A 130 -9.80 -3.42 20.58
C LEU A 130 -10.35 -2.00 20.51
N THR A 131 -9.55 -1.04 20.98
CA THR A 131 -9.84 0.39 20.88
C THR A 131 -8.67 1.14 20.25
N ARG A 132 -8.98 2.23 19.55
CA ARG A 132 -7.97 3.14 19.01
C ARG A 132 -7.19 3.80 20.16
N GLY A 133 -5.88 3.67 20.14
CA GLY A 133 -4.95 4.50 20.91
C GLY A 133 -4.15 5.46 20.00
N PRO A 134 -2.99 5.96 20.46
CA PRO A 134 -2.29 7.07 19.82
C PRO A 134 -1.40 6.61 18.64
N LEU A 135 -2.02 6.14 17.55
CA LEU A 135 -1.33 5.78 16.31
C LEU A 135 -0.74 7.00 15.58
N GLU A 136 -1.42 8.15 15.67
CA GLU A 136 -0.90 9.49 15.34
C GLU A 136 -0.34 9.66 13.91
N TYR A 137 -0.88 8.93 12.92
CA TYR A 137 -0.44 9.01 11.51
C TYR A 137 -0.45 10.45 10.96
N THR A 138 -1.45 11.25 11.36
CA THR A 138 -1.55 12.68 11.05
C THR A 138 -0.35 13.50 11.55
N ALA A 139 0.23 13.17 12.71
CA ALA A 139 1.38 13.91 13.26
C ALA A 139 2.68 13.51 12.54
N LEU A 140 2.87 12.21 12.32
CA LEU A 140 3.98 11.64 11.54
C LEU A 140 4.07 12.28 10.15
N TRP A 141 2.97 12.21 9.39
CA TRP A 141 2.92 12.78 8.04
C TRP A 141 3.17 14.29 8.03
N LYS A 142 2.61 15.07 8.98
CA LYS A 142 2.89 16.51 9.08
C LYS A 142 4.36 16.83 9.38
N VAL A 143 5.05 15.97 10.14
CA VAL A 143 6.48 16.15 10.43
C VAL A 143 7.35 15.87 9.21
N ALA A 144 6.97 14.94 8.34
CA ALA A 144 7.64 14.69 7.06
C ALA A 144 7.29 15.73 5.98
N GLN A 145 6.00 16.04 5.78
CA GLN A 145 5.54 16.94 4.71
C GLN A 145 6.03 18.39 4.87
N ARG A 146 6.34 18.85 6.08
CA ARG A 146 6.93 20.18 6.30
C ARG A 146 8.42 20.30 5.94
N LEU A 147 9.05 19.20 5.51
CA LEU A 147 10.48 19.14 5.14
C LEU A 147 10.69 19.11 3.61
N THR A 148 9.63 19.20 2.81
CA THR A 148 9.66 19.13 1.34
C THR A 148 8.39 19.72 0.73
N ASP A 149 8.53 20.40 -0.41
CA ASP A 149 7.39 20.84 -1.23
C ASP A 149 6.78 19.70 -2.07
N LYS A 150 7.44 18.54 -2.16
CA LYS A 150 6.94 17.38 -2.90
C LYS A 150 5.88 16.61 -2.10
N PRO A 151 4.95 15.91 -2.76
CA PRO A 151 3.96 15.08 -2.08
C PRO A 151 4.63 13.96 -1.27
N VAL A 152 4.46 14.00 0.06
CA VAL A 152 4.84 12.88 0.94
C VAL A 152 3.72 11.85 0.94
N LYS A 153 4.03 10.65 0.47
CA LYS A 153 3.17 9.47 0.58
C LYS A 153 3.33 8.86 1.98
N PHE A 154 2.21 8.65 2.67
CA PHE A 154 2.18 7.93 3.94
C PHE A 154 1.89 6.44 3.74
N GLY A 155 2.69 5.55 4.33
CA GLY A 155 2.51 4.08 4.27
C GLY A 155 1.96 3.51 5.57
N ALA A 156 1.06 2.51 5.49
CA ALA A 156 0.54 1.81 6.67
C ALA A 156 0.09 0.37 6.38
N ILE A 157 0.35 -0.54 7.31
CA ILE A 157 -0.13 -1.93 7.31
C ILE A 157 -1.68 -2.01 7.27
N CYS A 158 -2.23 -2.95 6.50
CA CYS A 158 -3.68 -3.18 6.49
C CYS A 158 -4.17 -4.00 7.71
N ALA A 159 -5.41 -3.77 8.14
CA ALA A 159 -6.02 -4.49 9.27
C ALA A 159 -5.95 -6.04 9.16
N PRO A 160 -6.21 -6.68 7.99
CA PRO A 160 -5.98 -8.12 7.84
C PRO A 160 -4.54 -8.60 7.97
N ALA A 161 -3.53 -7.76 7.73
CA ALA A 161 -2.13 -8.09 7.96
C ALA A 161 -1.76 -7.91 9.44
N LEU A 162 -2.21 -6.81 10.04
CA LEU A 162 -2.05 -6.50 11.46
C LEU A 162 -2.61 -7.63 12.37
N ALA A 163 -3.79 -8.15 12.03
CA ALA A 163 -4.39 -9.29 12.73
C ALA A 163 -3.54 -10.57 12.75
N SER A 164 -2.56 -10.73 11.84
CA SER A 164 -1.71 -11.93 11.80
C SER A 164 -0.62 -11.99 12.88
N MET A 165 -0.39 -10.89 13.61
CA MET A 165 0.51 -10.80 14.78
C MET A 165 -0.23 -10.54 16.10
N LEU A 166 -1.55 -10.79 16.10
CA LEU A 166 -2.39 -10.74 17.31
C LEU A 166 -2.84 -12.16 17.69
N TRP A 167 -2.85 -12.43 19.00
CA TRP A 167 -3.37 -13.66 19.57
C TRP A 167 -4.75 -13.39 20.20
N ASP A 168 -5.81 -13.79 19.49
CA ASP A 168 -7.19 -13.51 19.88
C ASP A 168 -7.73 -14.48 20.96
N GLU A 169 -7.99 -13.94 22.16
CA GLU A 169 -8.71 -14.62 23.24
C GLU A 169 -10.11 -14.01 23.50
N HIS A 170 -10.37 -12.84 22.92
CA HIS A 170 -11.58 -12.03 23.12
C HIS A 170 -12.70 -12.35 22.12
N TYR A 171 -12.47 -12.08 20.84
CA TYR A 171 -13.49 -12.21 19.78
C TYR A 171 -13.72 -13.66 19.41
N ARG A 172 -12.65 -14.45 19.45
CA ARG A 172 -12.55 -15.86 19.01
C ARG A 172 -13.01 -16.04 17.57
N ASP A 173 -12.75 -15.02 16.75
CA ASP A 173 -13.26 -14.84 15.40
C ASP A 173 -12.40 -13.81 14.63
N ASP A 174 -11.50 -14.31 13.78
CA ASP A 174 -10.65 -13.52 12.87
C ASP A 174 -11.45 -12.41 12.16
N LYS A 175 -12.69 -12.68 11.73
CA LYS A 175 -13.48 -11.74 10.93
C LYS A 175 -14.05 -10.61 11.77
N LYS A 176 -14.36 -10.83 13.06
CA LYS A 176 -14.73 -9.75 14.00
C LYS A 176 -13.52 -8.91 14.37
N LEU A 177 -12.40 -9.54 14.72
CA LEU A 177 -11.13 -8.87 15.01
C LEU A 177 -10.69 -7.95 13.87
N ILE A 178 -10.68 -8.47 12.63
CA ILE A 178 -10.31 -7.71 11.42
C ILE A 178 -11.28 -6.56 11.15
N ASN A 179 -12.58 -6.69 11.47
CA ASN A 179 -13.55 -5.60 11.28
C ASN A 179 -13.32 -4.44 12.27
N ASP A 180 -13.11 -4.72 13.56
CA ASP A 180 -12.82 -3.66 14.55
C ASP A 180 -11.47 -2.98 14.26
N LEU A 181 -10.44 -3.75 13.88
CA LEU A 181 -9.18 -3.18 13.38
C LEU A 181 -9.39 -2.32 12.13
N SER A 182 -10.29 -2.72 11.22
CA SER A 182 -10.57 -1.96 10.00
C SER A 182 -11.27 -0.62 10.29
N ASP A 183 -12.08 -0.54 11.35
CA ASP A 183 -12.70 0.71 11.81
C ASP A 183 -11.67 1.64 12.47
N ILE A 184 -10.78 1.10 13.30
CA ILE A 184 -9.67 1.86 13.91
C ILE A 184 -8.76 2.47 12.83
N MET A 185 -8.37 1.65 11.84
CA MET A 185 -7.57 2.11 10.70
C MET A 185 -8.33 3.10 9.80
N ASN A 186 -9.66 2.94 9.64
CA ASN A 186 -10.48 3.92 8.91
C ASN A 186 -10.49 5.30 9.61
N ALA A 187 -10.56 5.34 10.94
CA ALA A 187 -10.49 6.60 11.68
C ALA A 187 -9.16 7.34 11.43
N GLU A 188 -8.02 6.64 11.54
CA GLU A 188 -6.71 7.21 11.23
C GLU A 188 -6.60 7.70 9.79
N PHE A 189 -6.99 6.89 8.79
CA PHE A 189 -6.89 7.29 7.39
C PHE A 189 -7.81 8.47 7.04
N ARG A 190 -8.98 8.58 7.68
CA ARG A 190 -9.87 9.74 7.51
C ARG A 190 -9.30 11.00 8.12
N GLU A 191 -8.72 10.93 9.32
CA GLU A 191 -8.04 12.08 9.94
C GLU A 191 -6.81 12.51 9.14
N LEU A 192 -6.01 11.55 8.68
CA LEU A 192 -4.82 11.78 7.85
C LEU A 192 -5.18 12.48 6.52
N ALA A 193 -6.22 12.02 5.83
CA ALA A 193 -6.72 12.68 4.62
C ALA A 193 -7.31 14.07 4.91
N ALA A 194 -8.10 14.22 6.00
CA ALA A 194 -8.66 15.51 6.42
C ALA A 194 -7.58 16.52 6.87
N ALA A 195 -6.43 16.02 7.33
CA ALA A 195 -5.25 16.82 7.67
C ALA A 195 -4.45 17.30 6.44
N GLY A 196 -4.80 16.84 5.24
CA GLY A 196 -4.20 17.27 3.97
C GLY A 196 -3.37 16.21 3.25
N CYS A 197 -3.21 14.99 3.80
CA CYS A 197 -2.39 13.94 3.17
C CYS A 197 -2.95 13.55 1.79
N PRO A 198 -2.25 13.85 0.68
CA PRO A 198 -2.85 13.75 -0.65
C PRO A 198 -2.81 12.32 -1.20
N LEU A 199 -1.93 11.47 -0.66
CA LEU A 199 -1.67 10.11 -1.11
C LEU A 199 -1.35 9.19 0.09
N ILE A 200 -2.15 8.14 0.27
CA ILE A 200 -1.99 7.11 1.31
C ILE A 200 -1.77 5.76 0.63
N GLN A 201 -0.74 5.03 1.06
CA GLN A 201 -0.50 3.65 0.67
C GLN A 201 -0.93 2.71 1.81
N VAL A 202 -1.83 1.78 1.49
CA VAL A 202 -2.21 0.71 2.42
C VAL A 202 -1.53 -0.58 1.97
N GLU A 203 -0.87 -1.25 2.91
CA GLU A 203 0.04 -2.35 2.64
C GLU A 203 -0.62 -3.69 2.95
N GLU A 204 -0.81 -4.46 1.89
CA GLU A 204 -1.77 -5.55 1.79
C GLU A 204 -1.08 -6.79 1.17
N PRO A 205 -0.24 -7.51 1.93
CA PRO A 205 0.17 -8.87 1.54
C PRO A 205 -0.90 -9.99 1.74
N PRO A 206 -1.92 -9.90 2.64
CA PRO A 206 -2.83 -11.02 2.92
C PRO A 206 -3.57 -11.64 1.75
N HIS A 207 -4.06 -10.90 0.74
CA HIS A 207 -4.80 -11.53 -0.37
C HIS A 207 -3.96 -12.57 -1.11
N HIS A 208 -2.75 -12.22 -1.57
CA HIS A 208 -1.91 -13.17 -2.30
C HIS A 208 -1.23 -14.19 -1.36
N GLY A 209 -0.96 -13.82 -0.10
CA GLY A 209 -0.47 -14.76 0.91
C GLY A 209 -1.51 -15.80 1.33
N ARG A 210 -2.81 -15.52 1.17
CA ARG A 210 -3.90 -16.49 1.37
C ARG A 210 -4.09 -17.39 0.15
N THR A 211 -3.94 -16.90 -1.09
CA THR A 211 -4.06 -17.74 -2.30
C THR A 211 -2.98 -18.81 -2.47
N THR A 212 -1.89 -18.78 -1.69
CA THR A 212 -0.93 -19.91 -1.64
C THR A 212 -1.42 -21.09 -0.80
N ARG A 213 -2.53 -20.96 -0.05
CA ARG A 213 -3.00 -22.00 0.87
C ARG A 213 -4.06 -22.87 0.21
N PRO A 214 -3.99 -24.21 0.37
CA PRO A 214 -4.99 -25.13 -0.20
C PRO A 214 -6.36 -25.03 0.47
N ASP A 215 -6.46 -24.41 1.65
CA ASP A 215 -7.70 -24.20 2.40
C ASP A 215 -8.34 -22.81 2.17
N CYS A 216 -7.79 -21.99 1.27
CA CYS A 216 -8.34 -20.66 0.97
C CYS A 216 -9.54 -20.75 0.04
N THR A 217 -10.68 -20.20 0.47
CA THR A 217 -11.89 -20.11 -0.37
C THR A 217 -12.01 -18.76 -1.08
N ASP A 218 -12.80 -18.66 -2.15
CA ASP A 218 -13.16 -17.37 -2.78
C ASP A 218 -13.87 -16.44 -1.77
N ALA A 219 -14.59 -16.98 -0.78
CA ALA A 219 -15.27 -16.21 0.27
C ALA A 219 -14.30 -15.62 1.32
N ASP A 220 -13.10 -16.18 1.48
CA ASP A 220 -12.05 -15.57 2.30
C ASP A 220 -11.40 -14.40 1.57
N LEU A 221 -11.21 -14.53 0.25
CA LEU A 221 -10.70 -13.45 -0.60
C LEU A 221 -11.71 -12.29 -0.72
N GLU A 222 -13.00 -12.60 -0.82
CA GLU A 222 -14.08 -11.60 -0.77
C GLU A 222 -14.08 -10.86 0.57
N PHE A 223 -14.01 -11.58 1.70
CA PHE A 223 -13.91 -10.95 3.03
C PHE A 223 -12.67 -10.05 3.18
N LEU A 224 -11.51 -10.47 2.69
CA LEU A 224 -10.30 -9.63 2.71
C LEU A 224 -10.48 -8.36 1.85
N THR A 225 -11.16 -8.47 0.72
CA THR A 225 -11.55 -7.33 -0.14
C THR A 225 -12.54 -6.40 0.57
N GLU A 226 -13.50 -6.94 1.32
CA GLU A 226 -14.44 -6.14 2.12
C GLU A 226 -13.71 -5.40 3.26
N ALA A 227 -12.88 -6.10 4.04
CA ALA A 227 -12.08 -5.51 5.11
C ALA A 227 -11.09 -4.44 4.58
N PHE A 228 -10.50 -4.64 3.40
CA PHE A 228 -9.67 -3.63 2.75
C PHE A 228 -10.49 -2.40 2.33
N ASN A 229 -11.64 -2.60 1.68
CA ASN A 229 -12.53 -1.49 1.31
C ASN A 229 -13.08 -0.75 2.55
N ARG A 230 -13.32 -1.44 3.68
CA ARG A 230 -13.82 -0.87 4.95
C ARG A 230 -12.88 0.19 5.51
N GLN A 231 -11.58 -0.08 5.51
CA GLN A 231 -10.53 0.86 5.93
C GLN A 231 -10.57 2.19 5.13
N LEU A 232 -11.12 2.19 3.92
CA LEU A 232 -11.11 3.32 2.98
C LEU A 232 -12.43 4.10 2.90
N VAL A 233 -13.43 3.77 3.74
CA VAL A 233 -14.76 4.42 3.68
C VAL A 233 -14.68 5.89 4.09
N GLY A 234 -14.88 6.78 3.10
CA GLY A 234 -14.85 8.23 3.29
C GLY A 234 -13.44 8.84 3.40
N VAL A 235 -12.39 8.09 3.07
CA VAL A 235 -11.01 8.61 2.97
C VAL A 235 -10.86 9.36 1.64
N ASP A 236 -10.73 10.69 1.68
CA ASP A 236 -10.54 11.50 0.48
C ASP A 236 -9.06 11.76 0.16
N ALA A 237 -8.35 10.69 -0.21
CA ALA A 237 -6.98 10.75 -0.72
C ALA A 237 -6.88 10.04 -2.09
N GLU A 238 -5.73 10.16 -2.73
CA GLU A 238 -5.28 9.10 -3.64
C GLU A 238 -4.89 7.88 -2.78
N ILE A 239 -5.35 6.69 -3.17
CA ILE A 239 -5.07 5.45 -2.43
C ILE A 239 -4.26 4.52 -3.33
N TRP A 240 -3.08 4.12 -2.85
CA TRP A 240 -2.29 3.04 -3.44
C TRP A 240 -2.43 1.78 -2.59
N VAL A 241 -2.30 0.63 -3.24
CA VAL A 241 -2.27 -0.68 -2.58
C VAL A 241 -0.91 -1.30 -2.85
N HIS A 242 -0.10 -1.49 -1.82
CA HIS A 242 1.16 -2.24 -1.96
C HIS A 242 0.93 -3.71 -1.60
N THR A 243 1.42 -4.64 -2.42
CA THR A 243 1.31 -6.08 -2.16
C THR A 243 2.61 -6.77 -2.60
N CYS A 244 3.23 -7.56 -1.72
CA CYS A 244 4.55 -8.16 -1.95
C CYS A 244 4.74 -9.48 -1.19
N TRP A 245 5.60 -10.35 -1.72
CA TRP A 245 5.87 -11.71 -1.23
C TRP A 245 6.70 -11.77 0.08
N GLY A 246 6.65 -10.70 0.88
CA GLY A 246 7.39 -10.54 2.14
C GLY A 246 8.82 -10.04 1.98
N ASN A 247 9.34 -9.45 3.05
CA ASN A 247 10.74 -9.04 3.21
C ASN A 247 11.29 -9.30 4.66
N PRO A 248 10.95 -10.40 5.37
CA PRO A 248 11.54 -10.66 6.68
C PRO A 248 13.03 -10.95 6.50
N ASN A 249 13.87 -9.98 6.87
CA ASN A 249 15.33 -10.03 6.71
C ASN A 249 15.79 -10.44 5.28
N GLN A 250 15.16 -9.88 4.23
CA GLN A 250 15.43 -10.19 2.81
C GLN A 250 15.22 -11.66 2.39
N GLN A 251 14.56 -12.46 3.22
CA GLN A 251 14.36 -13.89 2.94
C GLN A 251 13.09 -14.17 2.11
N ARG A 252 13.21 -15.14 1.20
CA ARG A 252 12.07 -15.65 0.44
C ARG A 252 11.18 -16.53 1.33
N VAL A 253 10.06 -15.98 1.78
CA VAL A 253 9.02 -16.72 2.52
C VAL A 253 8.33 -17.79 1.64
N TYR A 254 8.39 -17.61 0.32
CA TYR A 254 7.78 -18.49 -0.68
C TYR A 254 8.84 -18.98 -1.68
N TRP A 255 8.98 -20.30 -1.83
CA TRP A 255 10.00 -20.92 -2.69
C TRP A 255 9.53 -21.07 -4.15
N GLU A 256 8.26 -21.44 -4.36
CA GLU A 256 7.68 -21.57 -5.70
C GLU A 256 7.06 -20.24 -6.17
N PRO A 257 7.53 -19.65 -7.28
CA PRO A 257 6.88 -18.49 -7.86
C PRO A 257 5.55 -18.90 -8.51
N LEU A 258 4.42 -18.54 -7.89
CA LEU A 258 3.11 -18.75 -8.48
C LEU A 258 3.05 -18.08 -9.85
N ARG A 259 2.95 -18.90 -10.91
CA ARG A 259 2.67 -18.42 -12.26
C ARG A 259 1.29 -17.79 -12.25
N ALA A 260 1.22 -16.47 -12.14
CA ALA A 260 -0.02 -15.72 -12.11
C ALA A 260 -0.86 -16.03 -13.35
N ARG A 261 -1.85 -16.93 -13.19
CA ARG A 261 -3.01 -17.04 -14.08
C ARG A 261 -3.87 -15.80 -13.85
N ALA A 262 -3.37 -14.66 -14.34
CA ALA A 262 -4.07 -13.40 -14.30
C ALA A 262 -5.50 -13.61 -14.81
N ALA A 263 -6.49 -13.11 -14.06
CA ALA A 263 -7.91 -13.22 -14.37
C ALA A 263 -8.30 -12.29 -15.54
N VAL A 264 -7.61 -12.46 -16.67
CA VAL A 264 -7.87 -11.82 -17.95
C VAL A 264 -9.22 -12.32 -18.45
N SER A 265 -10.25 -11.52 -18.22
CA SER A 265 -11.62 -11.79 -18.68
C SER A 265 -11.65 -12.06 -20.18
N ALA A 266 -12.64 -12.83 -20.64
CA ALA A 266 -12.72 -13.28 -22.04
C ALA A 266 -12.69 -12.10 -23.04
N ALA A 267 -13.24 -10.94 -22.65
CA ALA A 267 -13.19 -9.69 -23.40
C ALA A 267 -11.77 -9.25 -23.79
N ALA A 268 -10.79 -9.41 -22.89
CA ALA A 268 -9.40 -9.01 -23.12
C ALA A 268 -8.61 -10.01 -23.99
N ARG A 269 -9.15 -11.22 -24.24
CA ARG A 269 -8.56 -12.15 -25.23
C ARG A 269 -8.83 -11.71 -26.67
N ARG A 270 -9.95 -11.03 -26.94
CA ARG A 270 -10.39 -10.64 -28.31
C ARG A 270 -9.60 -9.46 -28.93
N ARG A 271 -8.59 -8.88 -28.25
CA ARG A 271 -7.80 -7.73 -28.74
C ARG A 271 -6.30 -8.02 -28.99
N ARG A 272 -5.91 -9.28 -29.23
CA ARG A 272 -4.48 -9.68 -29.39
C ARG A 272 -3.96 -9.86 -30.83
N HIS A 273 -4.65 -9.37 -31.86
CA HIS A 273 -4.26 -9.63 -33.26
C HIS A 273 -3.20 -8.68 -33.89
N HIS A 274 -2.83 -7.56 -33.25
CA HIS A 274 -1.99 -6.53 -33.88
C HIS A 274 -0.72 -6.11 -33.09
N LEU A 275 -0.18 -6.97 -32.22
CA LEU A 275 1.11 -6.74 -31.55
C LEU A 275 2.06 -7.93 -31.73
N ARG A 276 2.82 -7.92 -32.84
CA ARG A 276 3.98 -8.81 -33.06
C ARG A 276 5.19 -8.32 -32.25
N VAL A 277 5.20 -8.57 -30.94
CA VAL A 277 6.43 -8.42 -30.15
C VAL A 277 7.38 -9.56 -30.51
N ARG A 278 8.47 -9.26 -31.22
CA ARG A 278 9.59 -10.20 -31.40
C ARG A 278 10.26 -10.40 -30.03
N GLN A 279 10.14 -11.59 -29.45
CA GLN A 279 11.07 -12.01 -28.39
C GLN A 279 12.44 -12.27 -29.02
N GLN A 280 13.33 -11.28 -29.00
CA GLN A 280 14.76 -11.56 -29.11
C GLN A 280 15.19 -12.24 -27.82
N ARG A 281 15.68 -13.48 -27.92
CA ARG A 281 16.36 -14.14 -26.79
C ARG A 281 17.70 -13.44 -26.57
N TRP A 282 17.79 -12.62 -25.52
CA TRP A 282 19.07 -12.18 -25.00
C TRP A 282 19.79 -13.40 -24.41
N GLN A 283 20.89 -13.81 -25.04
CA GLN A 283 21.80 -14.79 -24.45
C GLN A 283 22.82 -14.01 -23.63
N GLY A 284 22.74 -14.14 -22.30
CA GLY A 284 23.79 -13.65 -21.41
C GLY A 284 25.08 -14.44 -21.58
N PRO A 285 26.24 -13.90 -21.14
CA PRO A 285 27.51 -14.63 -21.15
C PRO A 285 27.44 -15.91 -20.30
N ALA A 286 28.31 -16.88 -20.62
CA ALA A 286 28.34 -18.19 -20.01
C ALA A 286 28.63 -18.16 -18.50
N ALA A 287 28.26 -19.24 -17.81
CA ALA A 287 28.31 -19.34 -16.35
C ALA A 287 29.70 -19.10 -15.76
N LEU A 288 29.76 -18.27 -14.72
CA LEU A 288 30.85 -18.30 -13.73
C LEU A 288 30.60 -19.48 -12.79
N CYS A 289 31.66 -20.19 -12.40
CA CYS A 289 31.56 -21.36 -11.54
C CYS A 289 31.04 -21.02 -10.14
N GLU A 290 30.36 -21.98 -9.51
CA GLU A 290 30.00 -21.90 -8.09
C GLU A 290 31.26 -21.86 -7.24
N VAL A 291 31.35 -20.89 -6.33
CA VAL A 291 32.40 -20.83 -5.30
C VAL A 291 31.81 -21.36 -3.99
N PRO A 292 32.32 -22.47 -3.42
CA PRO A 292 31.80 -23.00 -2.18
C PRO A 292 31.92 -22.00 -1.03
N HIS A 293 30.87 -21.87 -0.21
CA HIS A 293 30.91 -21.07 1.01
C HIS A 293 32.01 -21.60 1.95
N ARG A 294 33.09 -20.84 2.12
CA ARG A 294 33.90 -20.89 3.32
C ARG A 294 33.36 -19.87 4.32
N GLN A 295 32.99 -20.37 5.49
CA GLN A 295 32.70 -19.56 6.65
C GLN A 295 34.05 -19.16 7.26
N GLU A 296 34.44 -17.89 7.13
CA GLU A 296 35.75 -17.44 7.59
C GLU A 296 35.77 -17.30 9.12
N ASP A 297 36.68 -18.03 9.76
CA ASP A 297 36.90 -17.94 11.21
C ASP A 297 37.38 -16.55 11.61
N ARG A 298 36.70 -15.97 12.60
CA ARG A 298 37.15 -14.75 13.28
C ARG A 298 38.29 -15.06 14.25
N ASP A 299 39.50 -15.29 13.73
CA ASP A 299 40.69 -14.99 14.53
C ASP A 299 41.97 -14.72 13.73
N ARG A 300 42.37 -13.44 13.71
CA ARG A 300 43.76 -12.96 13.57
C ARG A 300 43.84 -11.46 13.82
N ARG A 301 44.22 -11.09 15.04
CA ARG A 301 44.61 -9.70 15.37
C ARG A 301 46.07 -9.46 14.95
N GLY A 302 46.35 -8.25 14.47
CA GLY A 302 47.69 -7.64 14.50
C GLY A 302 48.58 -7.82 13.25
N GLN A 303 48.49 -6.88 12.32
CA GLN A 303 49.49 -5.79 12.14
C GLN A 303 49.03 -4.80 11.02
N PRO A 304 49.57 -3.57 10.96
CA PRO A 304 49.12 -2.53 10.01
C PRO A 304 49.94 -2.54 8.69
N LEU A 305 50.02 -1.38 8.01
CA LEU A 305 50.65 -1.09 6.70
C LEU A 305 49.70 -1.31 5.50
N GLN A 306 49.67 -0.47 4.44
CA GLN A 306 50.28 0.85 4.22
C GLN A 306 49.49 1.64 3.14
N HIS A 307 49.63 2.98 3.09
CA HIS A 307 49.03 3.78 2.01
C HIS A 307 49.60 3.47 0.62
N ARG A 308 48.73 3.40 -0.39
CA ARG A 308 49.08 3.75 -1.79
C ARG A 308 48.04 4.70 -2.38
N ARG A 309 48.52 5.80 -2.96
CA ARG A 309 47.71 6.77 -3.72
C ARG A 309 47.48 6.21 -5.13
N GLY A 310 46.22 6.18 -5.59
CA GLY A 310 45.85 5.93 -6.98
C GLY A 310 45.32 7.22 -7.63
N ALA A 311 45.78 7.55 -8.84
CA ALA A 311 45.50 8.84 -9.46
C ALA A 311 44.10 8.93 -10.10
N ALA A 312 43.50 10.11 -10.05
CA ALA A 312 42.23 10.40 -10.71
C ALA A 312 42.37 10.42 -12.25
N ARG A 313 41.29 10.02 -12.95
CA ARG A 313 41.08 10.34 -14.37
C ARG A 313 39.70 10.98 -14.56
N ALA A 314 39.70 12.27 -14.88
CA ALA A 314 38.48 12.99 -15.23
C ALA A 314 37.94 12.52 -16.60
N ARG A 315 36.62 12.56 -16.76
CA ARG A 315 35.94 12.60 -18.06
C ARG A 315 35.04 13.83 -18.09
N ARG A 316 35.07 14.58 -19.19
CA ARG A 316 34.24 15.77 -19.42
C ARG A 316 32.80 15.38 -19.82
N PRO A 317 31.80 16.26 -19.61
CA PRO A 317 30.39 15.94 -19.82
C PRO A 317 29.99 15.97 -21.30
N ALA A 318 28.82 15.39 -21.59
CA ALA A 318 28.07 15.60 -22.82
C ALA A 318 26.80 16.43 -22.51
N HIS A 319 26.44 17.34 -23.40
CA HIS A 319 25.21 18.14 -23.36
C HIS A 319 24.32 17.79 -24.60
N PRO A 320 23.05 18.21 -24.67
CA PRO A 320 22.00 17.34 -25.16
C PRO A 320 21.35 17.80 -26.47
N GLU A 321 20.85 16.85 -27.26
CA GLU A 321 19.93 17.14 -28.36
C GLU A 321 18.57 16.45 -28.20
N SER A 322 17.57 17.15 -28.73
CA SER A 322 16.15 16.96 -28.50
C SER A 322 15.56 15.65 -29.01
N ALA A 323 14.66 15.06 -28.21
CA ALA A 323 13.56 14.22 -28.70
C ALA A 323 12.22 14.77 -28.19
N ARG A 324 11.51 15.55 -29.01
CA ARG A 324 10.14 16.02 -28.71
C ARG A 324 9.13 14.93 -29.08
N VAL A 325 8.24 14.58 -28.16
CA VAL A 325 7.10 13.67 -28.42
C VAL A 325 5.81 14.33 -27.91
N HIS A 326 4.81 14.48 -28.78
CA HIS A 326 3.51 15.02 -28.43
C HIS A 326 2.55 13.89 -27.99
N PRO A 327 1.98 13.93 -26.77
CA PRO A 327 0.88 13.05 -26.40
C PRO A 327 -0.45 13.58 -26.94
N ALA A 328 -1.13 12.81 -27.78
CA ALA A 328 -2.50 13.10 -28.18
C ALA A 328 -3.47 12.85 -27.02
N ARG A 329 -4.35 13.80 -26.73
CA ARG A 329 -5.36 13.66 -25.65
C ARG A 329 -6.40 12.61 -26.01
N ALA A 330 -6.60 11.63 -25.12
CA ALA A 330 -7.77 10.77 -25.10
C ALA A 330 -8.52 10.99 -23.76
N ALA A 331 -9.70 11.59 -23.82
CA ALA A 331 -10.59 11.68 -22.65
C ALA A 331 -11.31 10.35 -22.43
N GLY A 332 -11.49 9.95 -21.17
CA GLY A 332 -12.18 8.71 -20.79
C GLY A 332 -12.61 8.73 -19.32
N ASP A 333 -13.76 8.13 -19.03
CA ASP A 333 -14.48 8.31 -17.76
C ASP A 333 -13.76 7.79 -16.51
N HIS A 334 -13.96 8.51 -15.40
CA HIS A 334 -13.36 8.20 -14.11
C HIS A 334 -13.96 6.95 -13.46
N HIS A 335 -13.25 5.83 -13.48
CA HIS A 335 -13.55 4.69 -12.63
C HIS A 335 -13.05 4.92 -11.19
N ARG A 336 -13.95 4.84 -10.21
CA ARG A 336 -13.56 4.72 -8.79
C ARG A 336 -12.84 3.39 -8.59
N LEU A 337 -11.60 3.42 -8.10
CA LEU A 337 -10.91 2.23 -7.65
C LEU A 337 -11.69 1.63 -6.47
N ARG A 338 -12.22 0.42 -6.68
CA ARG A 338 -12.74 -0.49 -5.67
C ARG A 338 -12.36 -1.89 -6.14
N LEU A 339 -11.78 -2.69 -5.25
CA LEU A 339 -11.72 -4.13 -5.48
C LEU A 339 -13.16 -4.64 -5.54
N ARG A 340 -13.51 -5.35 -6.63
CA ARG A 340 -14.87 -5.87 -6.85
C ARG A 340 -14.85 -7.39 -6.68
N PRO A 341 -15.79 -7.98 -5.94
CA PRO A 341 -15.96 -9.43 -5.93
C PRO A 341 -16.43 -9.94 -7.29
N ARG A 342 -16.18 -11.22 -7.55
CA ARG A 342 -16.67 -11.92 -8.75
C ARG A 342 -18.17 -12.16 -8.62
N ARG A 343 -18.93 -11.78 -9.64
CA ARG A 343 -20.30 -12.27 -9.86
C ARG A 343 -20.28 -13.35 -10.94
N ALA A 344 -21.16 -14.34 -10.83
CA ALA A 344 -21.37 -15.33 -11.88
C ALA A 344 -21.89 -14.65 -13.16
N GLU A 345 -21.39 -15.07 -14.32
CA GLU A 345 -21.85 -14.59 -15.63
C GLU A 345 -23.07 -15.41 -16.09
N PRO A 346 -24.15 -14.78 -16.60
CA PRO A 346 -25.22 -15.49 -17.30
C PRO A 346 -24.74 -15.95 -18.69
N PRO A 347 -25.29 -17.04 -19.26
CA PRO A 347 -24.79 -17.64 -20.50
C PRO A 347 -24.98 -16.75 -21.74
N ASP A 348 -24.01 -16.83 -22.66
CA ASP A 348 -23.93 -16.03 -23.89
C ASP A 348 -25.18 -16.16 -24.79
N ARG A 349 -25.81 -15.04 -25.13
CA ARG A 349 -26.75 -14.96 -26.26
C ARG A 349 -25.98 -14.76 -27.57
N VAL A 350 -25.94 -15.79 -28.40
CA VAL A 350 -25.32 -15.76 -29.73
C VAL A 350 -26.08 -14.79 -30.66
N LEU A 351 -25.48 -13.63 -30.98
CA LEU A 351 -25.92 -12.81 -32.10
C LEU A 351 -25.49 -13.45 -33.42
N GLN A 352 -26.43 -14.04 -34.17
CA GLN A 352 -26.24 -14.30 -35.59
C GLN A 352 -26.34 -13.00 -36.38
N VAL A 353 -25.27 -12.63 -37.09
CA VAL A 353 -25.32 -11.62 -38.14
C VAL A 353 -25.74 -12.31 -39.44
N ARG A 354 -26.88 -11.91 -40.02
CA ARG A 354 -27.25 -12.26 -41.41
C ARG A 354 -27.23 -11.00 -42.27
N GLY A 355 -26.69 -11.13 -43.48
CA GLY A 355 -26.48 -10.02 -44.42
C GLY A 355 -27.74 -9.55 -45.14
N ALA A 356 -27.67 -8.37 -45.75
CA ALA A 356 -28.84 -7.69 -46.32
C ALA A 356 -29.18 -8.11 -47.76
N ARG A 357 -30.37 -8.70 -47.93
CA ARG A 357 -31.27 -8.67 -49.11
C ARG A 357 -32.70 -8.82 -48.51
N GLY A 358 -33.77 -8.20 -48.98
CA GLY A 358 -34.00 -7.29 -50.11
C GLY A 358 -35.33 -7.63 -50.78
N GLY A 359 -36.36 -6.78 -50.65
CA GLY A 359 -37.65 -6.97 -51.35
C GLY A 359 -38.92 -6.54 -50.59
N HIS A 360 -39.64 -5.58 -51.19
CA HIS A 360 -41.11 -5.36 -51.23
C HIS A 360 -42.05 -5.59 -50.01
N GLN A 361 -42.73 -4.48 -49.64
CA GLN A 361 -44.20 -4.32 -49.42
C GLN A 361 -44.87 -5.12 -48.26
N HIS A 362 -45.98 -4.68 -47.62
CA HIS A 362 -47.03 -3.70 -47.98
C HIS A 362 -47.34 -2.67 -46.86
N ARG A 363 -48.14 -1.64 -47.18
CA ARG A 363 -48.73 -0.66 -46.24
C ARG A 363 -50.19 -0.98 -45.92
N ALA A 364 -50.61 -0.79 -44.66
CA ALA A 364 -51.89 -0.16 -44.20
C ALA A 364 -51.96 -0.16 -42.65
N ALA A 365 -52.64 0.73 -41.93
CA ALA A 365 -53.05 2.13 -42.18
C ALA A 365 -53.29 2.86 -40.82
N ARG A 366 -53.76 4.12 -40.87
CA ARG A 366 -54.00 5.06 -39.75
C ARG A 366 -55.16 4.56 -38.82
N ALA A 367 -55.42 5.09 -37.60
CA ALA A 367 -55.25 6.47 -37.12
C ALA A 367 -55.21 6.72 -35.58
N ARG A 368 -54.91 8.00 -35.26
CA ARG A 368 -55.01 8.83 -34.03
C ARG A 368 -56.42 8.88 -33.36
N PRO A 369 -56.65 9.66 -32.25
CA PRO A 369 -55.80 10.12 -31.10
C PRO A 369 -56.54 10.07 -29.71
N ALA A 370 -55.96 10.65 -28.62
CA ALA A 370 -56.48 11.87 -27.91
C ALA A 370 -56.13 12.02 -26.39
N ARG A 371 -55.69 13.25 -25.99
CA ARG A 371 -55.88 13.99 -24.70
C ARG A 371 -55.42 13.32 -23.36
N GLY A 372 -55.01 14.01 -22.28
CA GLY A 372 -54.77 15.43 -21.92
C GLY A 372 -53.63 15.54 -20.87
N SER A 373 -53.50 16.50 -19.93
CA SER A 373 -54.23 17.76 -19.62
C SER A 373 -53.24 18.86 -19.13
N ARG A 374 -53.42 19.55 -17.96
CA ARG A 374 -52.60 20.69 -17.47
C ARG A 374 -52.74 21.03 -15.95
N ALA A 375 -51.65 21.51 -15.32
CA ALA A 375 -51.53 22.54 -14.23
C ALA A 375 -50.02 22.81 -13.96
N ARG A 376 -49.42 23.95 -13.54
CA ARG A 376 -49.73 25.41 -13.43
C ARG A 376 -50.32 26.07 -12.15
N ARG A 377 -49.45 26.33 -11.15
CA ARG A 377 -49.35 27.48 -10.19
C ARG A 377 -47.90 27.44 -9.59
N ARG A 378 -47.16 28.46 -9.11
CA ARG A 378 -47.29 29.90 -8.73
C ARG A 378 -48.11 30.28 -7.49
N SER A 379 -47.61 31.13 -6.57
CA SER A 379 -46.26 31.73 -6.33
C SER A 379 -46.18 32.23 -4.86
N ASP A 380 -45.01 32.56 -4.29
CA ASP A 380 -44.42 33.92 -4.02
C ASP A 380 -43.23 33.72 -3.02
N ALA A 381 -42.10 34.46 -2.95
CA ALA A 381 -41.82 35.89 -2.65
C ALA A 381 -42.17 36.30 -1.18
N LEU A 382 -41.35 36.97 -0.33
CA LEU A 382 -40.05 37.71 -0.42
C LEU A 382 -39.34 37.81 0.98
N VAL A 383 -38.01 38.07 1.02
CA VAL A 383 -37.24 38.95 1.97
C VAL A 383 -37.36 38.72 3.51
N ARG A 384 -36.28 38.58 4.33
CA ARG A 384 -35.30 39.63 4.74
C ARG A 384 -34.11 39.06 5.57
N VAL A 385 -33.03 39.85 5.71
CA VAL A 385 -31.82 39.62 6.55
C VAL A 385 -31.41 40.99 7.14
N PRO A 386 -31.05 41.14 8.45
CA PRO A 386 -29.63 41.36 8.83
C PRO A 386 -29.17 41.04 10.29
N SER A 387 -27.84 41.04 10.47
CA SER A 387 -27.06 41.58 11.63
C SER A 387 -26.64 40.72 12.85
N VAL A 388 -25.36 40.30 12.82
CA VAL A 388 -24.27 40.53 13.81
C VAL A 388 -24.54 40.66 15.33
N MET A 389 -23.93 39.74 16.09
CA MET A 389 -23.12 39.88 17.34
C MET A 389 -22.45 38.50 17.56
N GLN A 390 -21.16 38.26 17.89
CA GLN A 390 -20.02 38.96 18.51
C GLN A 390 -19.88 38.80 20.05
N ALA A 391 -18.75 38.18 20.44
CA ALA A 391 -18.00 38.24 21.71
C ALA A 391 -18.24 37.21 22.85
N SER A 392 -17.09 36.74 23.39
CA SER A 392 -16.79 36.33 24.78
C SER A 392 -17.44 35.08 25.40
N ARG A 393 -16.64 34.00 25.55
CA ARG A 393 -15.59 33.90 26.59
C ARG A 393 -14.45 32.99 26.12
#